data_AF-A0A433RWY0-F1
#
_entry.id   AF-A0A433RWY0-F1
#
_cell.length_a   1.000
_cell.length_b   1.000
_cell.length_c   1.000
_cell.angle_alpha   90.00
_cell.angle_beta   90.00
_cell.angle_gamma   90.00
#
_symmetry.space_group_name_H-M   'P 1'
#
loop_
_entity.id
_entity.type
_entity.pdbx_description
1 polymer ?
#
loop_
_entity_poly.entity_id
_entity_poly.type
_entity_poly.pdbx_seq_one_letter_code
_entity_poly.pdbx_strand_id
1 'polypeptide(L)'
;MLINIIGISSILILLVMIILNMSLSKIITVLFVSSIFLFIVRLFIEGSKLSSAFTESFGILSIVGFICVVIHFLKKKTSTN
;
A
#
# COMPACT_ATOMS: atom_id res chain seq x y z
N MET A 1 -5.88 14.20 12.93
CA MET A 1 -6.37 14.98 11.77
C MET A 1 -5.49 14.78 10.53
N LEU A 2 -4.17 14.90 10.67
CA LEU A 2 -3.20 14.69 9.57
C LEU A 2 -3.33 13.31 8.89
N ILE A 3 -3.46 12.23 9.66
CA ILE A 3 -3.62 10.87 9.13
C ILE A 3 -4.88 10.70 8.30
N ASN A 4 -6.00 11.30 8.73
CA ASN A 4 -7.25 11.24 7.97
C ASN A 4 -7.10 11.94 6.61
N ILE A 5 -6.39 13.08 6.57
CA ILE A 5 -6.09 13.78 5.31
C ILE A 5 -5.22 12.91 4.40
N ILE A 6 -4.17 12.27 4.94
CA ILE A 6 -3.31 11.36 4.19
C ILE A 6 -4.12 10.16 3.66
N GLY A 7 -4.97 9.57 4.48
CA GLY A 7 -5.84 8.46 4.11
C GLY A 7 -6.81 8.83 2.97
N ILE A 8 -7.52 9.95 3.09
CA ILE A 8 -8.44 10.44 2.05
C ILE A 8 -7.70 10.73 0.74
N SER A 9 -6.52 11.37 0.81
CA SER A 9 -5.72 11.65 -0.38
C SER A 9 -5.26 10.36 -1.09
N SER A 10 -4.90 9.31 -0.34
CA SER A 10 -4.55 8.01 -0.92
C SER A 10 -5.73 7.36 -1.63
N ILE A 11 -6.94 7.44 -1.08
CA ILE A 11 -8.16 6.92 -1.70
C ILE A 11 -8.46 7.66 -3.02
N LEU A 12 -8.30 8.98 -3.05
CA LEU A 12 -8.48 9.79 -4.25
C LEU A 12 -7.48 9.41 -5.35
N ILE A 13 -6.21 9.22 -5.02
CA ILE A 13 -5.17 8.78 -5.97
C ILE A 13 -5.54 7.41 -6.53
N LEU A 14 -5.96 6.47 -5.69
CA LEU A 14 -6.43 5.15 -6.11
C LEU A 14 -7.61 5.22 -7.08
N LEU A 15 -8.59 6.06 -6.76
CA LEU A 15 -9.76 6.25 -7.62
C LEU A 15 -9.35 6.77 -9.01
N VAL A 16 -8.44 7.74 -9.07
CA VAL A 16 -7.90 8.26 -10.32
C VAL A 16 -7.18 7.16 -11.10
N MET A 17 -6.36 6.34 -10.44
CA MET A 17 -5.66 5.24 -11.11
C MET A 17 -6.61 4.19 -11.69
N ILE A 18 -7.72 3.92 -11.00
CA ILE A 18 -8.77 3.01 -11.49
C ILE A 18 -9.47 3.61 -12.71
N ILE A 19 -9.83 4.89 -12.67
CA ILE A 19 -10.46 5.60 -13.80
C ILE A 19 -9.53 5.63 -15.02
N LEU A 20 -8.23 5.81 -14.81
CA LEU A 20 -7.19 5.77 -15.85
C LEU A 20 -6.84 4.34 -16.31
N ASN A 21 -7.55 3.33 -15.80
CA ASN A 21 -7.38 1.91 -16.16
C ASN A 21 -5.91 1.45 -16.05
N MET A 22 -5.21 1.94 -15.02
CA MET A 22 -3.82 1.56 -14.78
C MET A 22 -3.70 0.07 -14.46
N SER A 23 -2.56 -0.51 -14.82
CA SER A 23 -2.30 -1.93 -14.53
C SER A 23 -2.38 -2.22 -13.04
N LEU A 24 -2.96 -3.39 -12.70
CA LEU A 24 -3.11 -3.85 -11.32
C LEU A 24 -1.79 -3.77 -10.54
N SER A 25 -0.67 -4.09 -11.19
CA SER A 25 0.67 -3.98 -10.60
C SER A 25 0.98 -2.55 -10.13
N LYS A 26 0.66 -1.52 -10.91
CA LYS A 26 0.90 -0.11 -10.52
C LYS A 26 0.02 0.28 -9.34
N ILE A 27 -1.25 -0.10 -9.38
CA ILE A 27 -2.23 0.16 -8.32
C ILE A 27 -1.74 -0.44 -6.99
N ILE A 28 -1.29 -1.69 -7.00
CA ILE A 28 -0.78 -2.36 -5.80
C ILE A 28 0.54 -1.71 -5.33
N THR A 29 1.44 -1.32 -6.23
CA THR A 29 2.67 -0.61 -5.84
C THR A 29 2.35 0.72 -5.15
N VAL A 30 1.41 1.50 -5.68
CA VAL A 30 1.02 2.78 -5.06
C VAL A 30 0.37 2.56 -3.69
N LEU A 31 -0.54 1.59 -3.58
CA LEU A 31 -1.10 1.18 -2.28
C LEU A 31 -0.01 0.85 -1.26
N PHE A 32 0.99 0.07 -1.69
CA PHE A 32 2.07 -0.35 -0.81
C PHE A 32 2.93 0.82 -0.32
N VAL A 33 3.31 1.73 -1.23
CA VAL A 33 4.09 2.93 -0.88
C VAL A 33 3.28 3.83 0.06
N SER A 34 1.99 4.03 -0.20
CA SER A 34 1.09 4.79 0.69
C SER A 34 0.97 4.17 2.08
N SER A 35 0.89 2.84 2.18
CA SER A 35 0.85 2.12 3.46
C SER A 35 2.15 2.26 4.25
N ILE A 36 3.31 2.19 3.59
CA ILE A 36 4.61 2.45 4.24
C ILE A 36 4.66 3.87 4.78
N PHE A 37 4.23 4.86 3.99
CA PHE A 37 4.23 6.25 4.41
C PHE A 37 3.33 6.48 5.64
N LEU A 38 2.12 5.93 5.62
CA LEU A 38 1.21 5.96 6.77
C LEU A 38 1.81 5.28 8.01
N PHE A 39 2.49 4.16 7.83
CA PHE A 39 3.15 3.45 8.93
C PHE A 39 4.25 4.29 9.58
N ILE A 40 5.11 4.92 8.77
CA ILE A 40 6.18 5.81 9.26
C ILE A 40 5.55 7.00 10.02
N VAL A 41 4.51 7.63 9.46
CA VAL A 41 3.81 8.73 10.12
C VAL A 41 3.21 8.29 11.46
N ARG A 42 2.51 7.15 11.53
CA ARG A 42 1.95 6.64 12.79
C ARG A 42 3.02 6.32 13.84
N LEU A 43 4.13 5.73 13.41
CA LEU A 43 5.20 5.29 14.30
C LEU A 43 5.97 6.49 14.88
N PHE A 44 6.36 7.44 14.04
CA PHE A 44 7.25 8.54 14.45
C PHE A 44 6.52 9.81 14.89
N ILE A 45 5.36 10.12 14.31
CA ILE A 45 4.64 11.38 14.61
C ILE A 45 3.59 11.16 15.70
N GLU A 46 2.81 10.08 15.62
CA GLU A 46 1.79 9.77 16.65
C GLU A 46 2.36 8.96 17.83
N GLY A 47 3.56 8.41 17.71
CA GLY A 47 4.13 7.55 18.76
C GLY A 47 3.33 6.27 18.99
N SER A 48 2.61 5.81 17.96
CA SER A 48 1.80 4.60 18.03
C SER A 48 2.69 3.37 18.28
N LYS A 49 2.17 2.38 19.03
CA LYS A 49 2.87 1.10 19.20
C LYS A 49 3.10 0.45 17.83
N LEU A 50 4.26 -0.17 17.65
CA LEU A 50 4.67 -0.72 16.36
C LEU A 50 3.64 -1.69 15.76
N SER A 51 3.03 -2.54 16.58
CA SER A 51 2.00 -3.49 16.14
C SER A 51 0.71 -2.80 15.70
N SER A 52 0.21 -1.79 16.43
CA SER A 52 -1.00 -1.06 16.06
C SER A 52 -0.75 -0.22 14.80
N ALA A 53 0.38 0.48 14.74
CA ALA A 53 0.79 1.26 13.59
C ALA A 53 0.87 0.39 12.32
N PHE A 54 1.43 -0.82 12.42
CA PHE A 54 1.54 -1.75 11.31
C PHE A 54 0.17 -2.21 10.82
N THR A 55 -0.65 -2.72 11.73
CA THR A 55 -1.95 -3.34 11.38
C THR A 55 -2.92 -2.32 10.81
N GLU A 56 -2.90 -1.09 11.32
CA GLU A 56 -3.79 -0.02 10.86
C GLU A 56 -3.31 0.67 9.57
N SER A 57 -2.03 0.50 9.20
CA SER A 57 -1.46 1.06 7.96
C SER A 57 -1.43 0.07 6.81
N PHE A 58 -1.15 -1.20 7.11
CA PHE A 58 -1.05 -2.31 6.15
C PHE A 58 -2.24 -3.25 6.24
N GLY A 59 -3.47 -2.75 6.41
CA GLY A 59 -4.68 -3.57 6.57
C GLY A 59 -4.70 -4.82 5.66
N ILE A 60 -5.28 -5.92 6.14
CA ILE A 60 -5.12 -7.30 5.62
C ILE A 60 -5.09 -7.42 4.08
N LEU A 61 -5.96 -6.69 3.37
CA LEU A 61 -6.02 -6.66 1.90
C LEU A 61 -4.72 -6.17 1.24
N SER A 62 -4.01 -5.22 1.83
CA SER A 62 -2.73 -4.73 1.34
C SER A 62 -1.61 -5.76 1.50
N ILE A 63 -1.62 -6.54 2.59
CA ILE A 63 -0.71 -7.67 2.81
C ILE A 63 -0.96 -8.76 1.76
N VAL A 64 -2.22 -9.13 1.54
CA VAL A 64 -2.60 -10.10 0.51
C VAL A 64 -2.20 -9.60 -0.89
N GLY A 65 -2.43 -8.32 -1.18
CA GLY A 65 -2.01 -7.67 -2.42
C GLY A 65 -0.49 -7.72 -2.61
N PHE A 66 0.28 -7.47 -1.55
CA PHE A 66 1.73 -7.57 -1.57
C PHE A 66 2.21 -8.98 -1.89
N ILE A 67 1.65 -10.01 -1.22
CA ILE A 67 1.96 -11.41 -1.50
C ILE A 67 1.67 -11.74 -2.97
N CYS A 68 0.52 -11.31 -3.50
CA CYS A 68 0.17 -11.50 -4.91
C CYS A 68 1.17 -10.85 -5.87
N VAL A 69 1.60 -9.61 -5.60
CA VAL A 69 2.61 -8.93 -6.43
C VAL A 69 3.97 -9.59 -6.35
N VAL A 70 4.40 -10.01 -5.17
CA VAL A 70 5.67 -10.74 -4.98
C VAL A 70 5.62 -12.06 -5.74
N ILE A 71 4.54 -12.84 -5.60
CA ILE A 71 4.36 -14.09 -6.35
C ILE A 71 4.37 -13.83 -7.86
N HIS A 72 3.63 -12.84 -8.33
CA HIS A 72 3.58 -12.46 -9.75
C HIS A 72 4.97 -12.06 -10.27
N PHE A 73 5.71 -11.26 -9.52
CA PHE A 73 7.05 -10.82 -9.86
C PHE A 73 8.04 -12.00 -9.93
N LEU A 74 8.03 -12.88 -8.93
CA LEU A 74 8.86 -14.09 -8.91
C LEU A 74 8.54 -15.03 -10.07
N LYS A 75 7.25 -15.25 -10.36
CA LYS A 75 6.79 -16.11 -11.46
C LYS A 75 7.23 -15.57 -12.83
N LYS A 76 7.23 -14.24 -13.00
CA LYS A 76 7.74 -13.59 -14.22
C LYS A 76 9.25 -13.77 -14.39
N LYS A 77 10.00 -13.74 -13.29
CA LYS A 77 11.46 -13.97 -13.31
C LYS A 77 11.81 -15.40 -13.75
N THR A 78 11.03 -16.40 -13.32
CA THR A 78 11.23 -17.80 -13.72
C THR A 78 10.95 -18.07 -15.20
N SER A 79 10.04 -17.33 -15.83
CA SER A 79 9.70 -17.51 -17.25
C SER A 79 10.67 -16.83 -18.21
N THR A 80 11.68 -16.11 -17.71
CA THR A 80 12.68 -15.38 -18.51
C THR A 80 14.09 -15.97 -18.39
N ASN A 81 14.22 -17.16 -17.78
CA ASN A 81 15.44 -17.98 -17.76
C ASN A 81 15.23 -19.20 -18.65
#